data_AF-A0A6P8IZ03-F1
#
_entry.id   AF-A0A6P8IZ03-F1
#
_cell.length_a   1.000
_cell.length_b   1.000
_cell.length_c   1.000
_cell.angle_alpha   90.00
_cell.angle_beta   90.00
_cell.angle_gamma   90.00
#
_symmetry.space_group_name_H-M   'P 1'
#
loop_
_entity.id
_entity.type
_entity.pdbx_description
1 polymer ?
#
loop_
_entity_poly.entity_id
_entity_poly.type
_entity_poly.pdbx_seq_one_letter_code
_entity_poly.pdbx_strand_id
1 'polypeptide(L)'
;MYRALYDYSSSESDVLHVKAGDKFMFIHEHDTNWWRMQAENGHVGLVPASYLTPDEQEMENPDARKAILESIERAMEVIHAQATSNGGTYTNEQRSNLRKLIEHRKMVLSQVKLISSESQSETEPSTFPVQPSRPAPKLSSVSKHSLKRRAPPVPSSSSEETSAAYSEPLTCTDCSSAMTSESQKEIVIPPNFITELLEKLRINSGISYTTSFVVAETIINHIKTKIPSIANPMDTLLSEITNEKECGVHSNESLILTHDGQCIEKAFLALTEHKDDAQQRSWALHMDEPEILDQLKELLTLLVDANQKVSKAVLQQNDFEYLQSTVIYFQMEHRASIRLQLLQLFGCLCGIDKEVITQLLCSVLPGELARTMQDMPQDLQLQLYSSLVLTMIFSTAEPLPHWLYDQLDKKFVIYLISCIENAPDGEDGDQLIDSFVGLLLAFNQHFSDLKKNLVMNVLATCKTTKNVSEKVMLLINREEDPVVLFDYPRNCSNSVLKFLLDVFASKDTSGLFFTSDMMVLLEILLRQITDLNPGNQLRTQYLSLLRLVFTNTDYFEHKHLFSEIELCLKRIEKEDEAESAHDCQVVRKIFTQFHTHFS
;
A
#
# COMPACT_ATOMS: atom_id res chain seq x y z
N MET A 1 -3.34 15.77 41.68
CA MET A 1 -4.48 16.32 42.44
C MET A 1 -5.53 16.83 41.46
N TYR A 2 -6.77 16.95 41.91
CA TYR A 2 -7.87 17.56 41.17
C TYR A 2 -8.38 18.78 41.93
N ARG A 3 -8.77 19.84 41.20
CA ARG A 3 -9.36 21.07 41.74
C ARG A 3 -10.84 21.11 41.39
N ALA A 4 -11.66 21.54 42.33
CA ALA A 4 -13.08 21.75 42.09
C ALA A 4 -13.36 23.04 41.31
N LEU A 5 -14.22 22.96 40.30
CA LEU A 5 -14.64 24.07 39.45
C LEU A 5 -15.86 24.82 40.00
N TYR A 6 -16.71 24.13 40.77
CA TYR A 6 -17.99 24.67 41.24
C TYR A 6 -18.28 24.25 42.68
N ASP A 7 -19.08 25.06 43.37
CA ASP A 7 -19.60 24.74 44.70
C ASP A 7 -20.63 23.62 44.63
N TYR A 8 -20.56 22.68 45.56
CA TYR A 8 -21.53 21.61 45.72
C TYR A 8 -21.73 21.29 47.21
N SER A 9 -23.00 21.23 47.63
CA SER A 9 -23.37 20.88 48.99
C SER A 9 -24.44 19.80 48.97
N SER A 10 -24.16 18.68 49.64
CA SER A 10 -25.10 17.57 49.81
C SER A 10 -25.50 17.42 51.27
N SER A 11 -26.67 16.83 51.51
CA SER A 11 -27.13 16.47 52.87
C SER A 11 -26.76 15.02 53.24
N GLU A 12 -26.14 14.28 52.32
CA GLU A 12 -25.80 12.87 52.47
C GLU A 12 -24.41 12.69 53.11
N SER A 13 -24.29 11.76 54.06
CA SER A 13 -23.04 11.56 54.84
C SER A 13 -21.85 11.07 54.01
N ASP A 14 -22.11 10.44 52.87
CA ASP A 14 -21.08 9.82 52.02
C ASP A 14 -20.56 10.76 50.92
N VAL A 15 -21.12 11.96 50.84
CA VAL A 15 -20.86 12.95 49.79
C VAL A 15 -20.17 14.16 50.40
N LEU A 16 -19.03 14.57 49.81
CA LEU A 16 -18.28 15.70 50.34
C LEU A 16 -18.93 17.04 49.94
N HIS A 17 -18.91 17.99 50.86
CA HIS A 17 -19.13 19.39 50.53
C HIS A 17 -17.89 19.89 49.79
N VAL A 18 -18.13 20.52 48.64
CA VAL A 18 -17.09 21.00 47.74
C VAL A 18 -17.29 22.50 47.54
N LYS A 19 -16.24 23.29 47.69
CA LYS A 19 -16.21 24.68 47.20
C LYS A 19 -15.34 24.77 45.97
N ALA A 20 -15.70 25.67 45.05
CA ALA A 20 -14.90 26.00 43.89
C ALA A 20 -13.51 26.45 44.35
N GLY A 21 -12.48 25.79 43.82
CA GLY A 21 -11.08 25.97 44.20
C GLY A 21 -10.54 24.93 45.19
N ASP A 22 -11.38 24.14 45.86
CA ASP A 22 -10.93 23.10 46.79
C ASP A 22 -10.16 22.00 46.04
N LYS A 23 -9.11 21.47 46.67
CA LYS A 23 -8.27 20.41 46.10
C LYS A 23 -8.60 19.04 46.69
N PHE A 24 -8.51 18.04 45.83
CA PHE A 24 -8.82 16.66 46.15
C PHE A 24 -7.81 15.69 45.55
N MET A 25 -7.54 14.63 46.29
CA MET A 25 -6.77 13.47 45.83
C MET A 25 -7.74 12.40 45.33
N PHE A 26 -7.53 11.94 44.10
CA PHE A 26 -8.33 10.88 43.51
C PHE A 26 -7.97 9.53 44.11
N ILE A 27 -8.97 8.75 44.52
CA ILE A 27 -8.78 7.40 45.05
C ILE A 27 -9.17 6.37 43.99
N HIS A 28 -10.44 6.38 43.56
CA HIS A 28 -10.96 5.53 42.49
C HIS A 28 -12.29 6.05 41.96
N GLU A 29 -12.64 5.60 40.76
CA GLU A 29 -13.95 5.86 40.15
C GLU A 29 -15.01 4.96 40.81
N HIS A 30 -16.04 5.57 41.39
CA HIS A 30 -17.17 4.83 41.96
C HIS A 30 -18.17 4.47 40.86
N ASP A 31 -18.51 5.45 40.02
CA ASP A 31 -19.24 5.27 38.77
C ASP A 31 -18.88 6.39 37.78
N THR A 32 -19.52 6.37 36.60
CA THR A 32 -19.25 7.31 35.50
C THR A 32 -19.48 8.78 35.86
N ASN A 33 -20.22 9.07 36.95
CA ASN A 33 -20.58 10.43 37.35
C ASN A 33 -19.98 10.82 38.72
N TRP A 34 -19.65 9.86 39.58
CA TRP A 34 -19.19 10.08 40.95
C TRP A 34 -17.84 9.44 41.19
N TRP A 35 -16.90 10.24 41.66
CA TRP A 35 -15.56 9.78 42.02
C TRP A 35 -15.37 9.81 43.52
N ARG A 36 -14.67 8.80 44.05
CA ARG A 36 -14.29 8.80 45.46
C ARG A 36 -12.98 9.55 45.62
N MET A 37 -13.06 10.64 46.37
CA MET A 37 -12.00 11.63 46.51
C MET A 37 -11.66 11.84 47.99
N GLN A 38 -10.42 12.22 48.27
CA GLN A 38 -9.97 12.67 49.58
C GLN A 38 -9.73 14.18 49.56
N ALA A 39 -10.38 14.92 50.45
CA ALA A 39 -10.13 16.34 50.66
C ALA A 39 -8.81 16.58 51.42
N GLU A 40 -8.25 17.79 51.34
CA GLU A 40 -7.01 18.15 52.05
C GLU A 40 -7.10 18.00 53.58
N ASN A 41 -8.31 18.12 54.15
CA ASN A 41 -8.56 17.88 55.58
C ASN A 41 -8.58 16.38 55.95
N GLY A 42 -8.32 15.48 54.99
CA GLY A 42 -8.25 14.04 55.17
C GLY A 42 -9.58 13.30 55.04
N HIS A 43 -10.70 14.00 54.91
CA HIS A 43 -12.02 13.37 54.79
C HIS A 43 -12.21 12.76 53.39
N VAL A 44 -12.80 11.57 53.33
CA VAL A 44 -13.02 10.81 52.10
C VAL A 44 -14.51 10.67 51.83
N GLY A 45 -14.93 11.01 50.61
CA GLY A 45 -16.31 10.83 50.17
C GLY A 45 -16.45 11.03 48.66
N LEU A 46 -17.69 11.04 48.19
CA LEU A 46 -18.00 11.14 46.77
C LEU A 46 -18.09 12.60 46.32
N VAL A 47 -17.55 12.87 45.13
CA VAL A 47 -17.60 14.18 44.46
C VAL A 47 -18.00 13.96 42.99
N PRO A 48 -18.87 14.80 42.41
CA PRO A 48 -19.21 14.68 40.99
C PRO A 48 -17.97 14.87 40.11
N ALA A 49 -17.71 13.92 39.21
CA ALA A 49 -16.58 13.95 38.29
C ALA A 49 -16.59 15.20 37.41
N SER A 50 -17.78 15.63 36.96
CA SER A 50 -17.95 16.82 36.12
C SER A 50 -17.68 18.15 36.82
N TYR A 51 -17.38 18.13 38.13
CA TYR A 51 -17.05 19.31 38.93
C TYR A 51 -15.55 19.41 39.19
N LEU A 52 -14.75 18.49 38.66
CA LEU A 52 -13.33 18.37 38.93
C LEU A 52 -12.52 18.59 37.65
N THR A 53 -11.40 19.30 37.78
CA THR A 53 -10.36 19.42 36.76
C THR A 53 -9.02 18.97 37.33
N PRO A 54 -8.10 18.38 36.55
CA PRO A 54 -6.72 18.18 37.00
C PRO A 54 -6.10 19.52 37.46
N ASP A 55 -5.43 19.53 38.62
CA ASP A 55 -4.79 20.75 39.13
C ASP A 55 -3.40 20.93 38.51
N GLU A 56 -3.35 21.72 37.43
CA GLU A 56 -2.15 21.91 36.59
C GLU A 56 -1.02 22.67 37.32
N GLN A 57 -1.33 23.45 38.35
CA GLN A 57 -0.35 24.33 39.04
C GLN A 57 0.61 23.59 39.99
N GLU A 58 0.25 22.43 40.53
CA GLU A 58 1.21 21.61 41.30
C GLU A 58 2.07 20.72 40.41
N MET A 59 1.58 20.48 39.19
CA MET A 59 2.29 19.65 38.24
C MET A 59 3.49 20.36 37.64
N GLU A 60 3.73 21.66 37.80
CA GLU A 60 4.92 22.37 37.25
C GLU A 60 6.16 22.37 38.16
N ASN A 61 6.07 21.99 39.44
CA ASN A 61 7.21 22.08 40.36
C ASN A 61 8.22 20.91 40.14
N PRO A 62 9.45 21.18 39.67
CA PRO A 62 10.43 20.13 39.36
C PRO A 62 10.86 19.32 40.59
N ASP A 63 10.86 19.91 41.79
CA ASP A 63 11.25 19.21 43.03
C ASP A 63 10.16 18.23 43.49
N ALA A 64 8.89 18.60 43.33
CA ALA A 64 7.75 17.71 43.62
C ALA A 64 7.70 16.53 42.64
N ARG A 65 7.98 16.78 41.35
CA ARG A 65 8.09 15.72 40.32
C ARG A 65 9.22 14.74 40.62
N LYS A 66 10.38 15.24 41.03
CA LYS A 66 11.52 14.40 41.43
C LYS A 66 11.17 13.53 42.64
N ALA A 67 10.51 14.10 43.65
CA ALA A 67 10.05 13.35 44.81
C ALA A 67 9.03 12.24 44.45
N ILE A 68 8.16 12.49 43.46
CA ILE A 68 7.23 11.48 42.93
C ILE A 68 7.97 10.34 42.23
N LEU A 69 8.94 10.65 41.36
CA LEU A 69 9.74 9.63 40.66
C LEU A 69 10.53 8.76 41.65
N GLU A 70 11.17 9.38 42.65
CA GLU A 70 11.88 8.65 43.70
C GLU A 70 10.93 7.77 44.55
N SER A 71 9.70 8.21 44.79
CA SER A 71 8.69 7.42 45.49
C SER A 71 8.27 6.17 44.68
N ILE A 72 8.13 6.31 43.37
CA ILE A 72 7.80 5.20 42.46
C ILE A 72 8.94 4.19 42.42
N GLU A 73 10.19 4.64 42.34
CA GLU A 73 11.37 3.76 42.33
C GLU A 73 11.50 2.98 43.64
N ARG A 74 11.35 3.64 44.78
CA ARG A 74 11.31 2.96 46.09
C ARG A 74 10.20 1.91 46.18
N ALA A 75 9.00 2.21 45.64
CA ALA A 75 7.89 1.26 45.65
C ALA A 75 8.17 0.03 44.77
N MET A 76 8.78 0.21 43.59
CA MET A 76 9.18 -0.90 42.74
C MET A 76 10.27 -1.76 43.40
N GLU A 77 11.28 -1.14 44.02
CA GLU A 77 12.34 -1.84 44.75
C GLU A 77 11.79 -2.72 45.88
N VAL A 78 10.81 -2.23 46.64
CA VAL A 78 10.16 -3.02 47.71
C VAL A 78 9.45 -4.24 47.14
N ILE A 79 8.76 -4.11 45.99
CA ILE A 79 8.09 -5.25 45.35
C ILE A 79 9.11 -6.27 44.84
N HIS A 80 10.23 -5.80 44.26
CA HIS A 80 11.32 -6.67 43.81
C HIS A 80 12.02 -7.39 44.97
N ALA A 81 12.28 -6.69 46.08
CA ALA A 81 12.87 -7.29 47.28
C ALA A 81 11.94 -8.36 47.89
N GLN A 82 10.63 -8.12 47.91
CA GLN A 82 9.63 -9.08 48.39
C GLN A 82 9.48 -10.30 47.46
N ALA A 83 9.66 -10.13 46.16
CA ALA A 83 9.67 -11.25 45.22
C ALA A 83 10.96 -12.09 45.35
N THR A 84 12.09 -11.44 45.63
CA THR A 84 13.40 -12.10 45.81
C THR A 84 13.41 -12.96 47.09
N SER A 85 12.76 -12.51 48.17
CA SER A 85 12.60 -13.33 49.39
C SER A 85 11.63 -14.50 49.21
N ASN A 86 10.70 -14.42 48.25
CA ASN A 86 9.77 -15.49 47.89
C ASN A 86 10.25 -16.35 46.70
N GLY A 87 11.57 -16.57 46.59
CA GLY A 87 12.14 -17.47 45.57
C GLY A 87 12.16 -16.91 44.15
N GLY A 88 12.08 -15.59 43.98
CA GLY A 88 12.21 -14.90 42.69
C GLY A 88 10.92 -14.83 41.87
N THR A 89 9.79 -15.28 42.40
CA THR A 89 8.51 -15.28 41.68
C THR A 89 7.56 -14.20 42.19
N TYR A 90 7.10 -13.32 41.29
CA TYR A 90 6.09 -12.29 41.57
C TYR A 90 4.69 -12.89 41.63
N THR A 91 3.89 -12.48 42.61
CA THR A 91 2.45 -12.78 42.65
C THR A 91 1.68 -11.99 41.59
N ASN A 92 0.47 -12.42 41.25
CA ASN A 92 -0.38 -11.70 40.27
C ASN A 92 -0.69 -10.26 40.71
N GLU A 93 -0.85 -10.02 42.01
CA GLU A 93 -1.06 -8.69 42.57
C GLU A 93 0.20 -7.83 42.46
N GLN A 94 1.38 -8.39 42.75
CA GLN A 94 2.67 -7.70 42.58
C GLN A 94 2.96 -7.36 41.12
N ARG A 95 2.62 -8.25 40.17
CA ARG A 95 2.73 -7.97 38.72
C ARG A 95 1.79 -6.86 38.28
N SER A 96 0.55 -6.86 38.77
CA SER A 96 -0.42 -5.79 38.51
C SER A 96 0.07 -4.45 39.07
N ASN A 97 0.58 -4.43 40.29
CA ASN A 97 1.07 -3.21 40.93
C ASN A 97 2.36 -2.68 40.26
N LEU A 98 3.28 -3.56 39.86
CA LEU A 98 4.46 -3.18 39.07
C LEU A 98 4.07 -2.58 37.72
N ARG A 99 3.11 -3.16 37.01
CA ARG A 99 2.61 -2.60 35.74
C ARG A 99 2.07 -1.18 35.93
N LYS A 100 1.27 -0.96 36.98
CA LYS A 100 0.73 0.37 37.32
C LYS A 100 1.83 1.38 37.68
N LEU A 101 2.84 0.96 38.44
CA LEU A 101 3.97 1.82 38.82
C LEU A 101 4.87 2.17 37.63
N ILE A 102 5.13 1.22 36.73
CA ILE A 102 5.91 1.44 35.50
C ILE A 102 5.18 2.39 34.56
N GLU A 103 3.87 2.21 34.38
CA GLU A 103 3.05 3.12 33.56
C GLU A 103 3.01 4.53 34.14
N HIS A 104 2.83 4.64 35.46
CA HIS A 104 2.87 5.93 36.16
C HIS A 104 4.24 6.61 36.03
N ARG A 105 5.35 5.86 36.10
CA ARG A 105 6.71 6.38 35.85
C ARG A 105 6.87 6.89 34.43
N LYS A 106 6.36 6.14 33.45
CA LYS A 106 6.45 6.48 32.02
C LYS A 106 5.66 7.75 31.71
N MET A 107 4.47 7.90 32.27
CA MET A 107 3.63 9.11 32.15
C MET A 107 4.31 10.35 32.74
N VAL A 108 4.91 10.23 33.93
CA VAL A 108 5.63 11.35 34.57
C VAL A 108 6.89 11.74 33.76
N LEU A 109 7.54 10.79 33.11
CA LEU A 109 8.72 11.03 32.24
C LEU A 109 8.37 11.53 30.84
N SER A 110 7.27 11.09 30.23
CA SER A 110 6.86 11.52 28.88
C SER A 110 6.47 13.00 28.85
N GLN A 111 5.93 13.52 29.95
CA GLN A 111 5.63 14.94 30.11
C GLN A 111 6.90 15.83 30.18
N VAL A 112 8.09 15.25 30.41
CA VAL A 112 9.39 15.98 30.34
C VAL A 112 9.75 16.35 28.89
N LYS A 113 9.38 15.51 27.92
CA LYS A 113 9.66 15.75 26.49
C LYS A 113 8.81 16.86 25.87
N LEU A 114 7.61 17.10 26.42
CA LEU A 114 6.69 18.13 25.93
C LEU A 114 7.03 19.54 26.47
N ILE A 115 7.51 19.63 27.71
CA ILE A 115 7.82 20.93 28.34
C ILE A 115 9.16 21.50 27.83
N SER A 116 10.08 20.65 27.38
CA SER A 116 11.36 21.08 26.80
C SER A 116 11.21 21.71 25.40
N SER A 117 10.04 21.58 24.76
CA SER A 117 9.73 22.15 23.44
C SER A 117 8.91 23.45 23.45
N GLU A 118 8.35 23.89 24.57
CA GLU A 118 7.36 25.00 24.60
C GLU A 118 7.83 26.30 25.30
N SER A 119 9.12 26.44 25.59
CA SER A 119 9.65 27.70 26.14
C SER A 119 9.93 28.75 25.04
N GLN A 120 8.89 29.24 24.35
CA GLN A 120 8.90 30.54 23.62
C GLN A 120 7.50 30.90 23.05
N SER A 121 6.66 31.56 23.85
CA SER A 121 5.80 32.69 23.41
C SER A 121 4.90 33.17 24.56
N GLU A 122 4.94 34.49 24.82
CA GLU A 122 4.28 35.20 25.91
C GLU A 122 2.77 35.49 25.71
N THR A 123 2.11 35.54 26.87
CA THR A 123 0.83 36.13 27.36
C THR A 123 0.04 37.16 26.52
N GLU A 124 -1.31 37.06 26.61
CA GLU A 124 -2.21 38.10 27.18
C GLU A 124 -3.66 37.59 27.43
N PRO A 125 -4.49 38.26 28.27
CA PRO A 125 -5.48 37.64 29.15
C PRO A 125 -6.93 37.74 28.67
N SER A 126 -7.79 36.77 29.03
CA SER A 126 -9.24 36.90 28.86
C SER A 126 -10.02 36.50 30.12
N THR A 127 -10.71 37.50 30.64
CA THR A 127 -11.75 37.57 31.68
C THR A 127 -12.77 36.42 31.68
N PHE A 128 -13.04 35.86 32.87
CA PHE A 128 -14.15 34.92 33.12
C PHE A 128 -15.50 35.65 33.21
N PRO A 129 -16.53 35.24 32.45
CA PRO A 129 -17.92 35.61 32.72
C PRO A 129 -18.55 34.74 33.82
N VAL A 130 -19.55 35.30 34.47
CA VAL A 130 -20.34 34.77 35.61
C VAL A 130 -21.10 33.47 35.27
N GLN A 131 -21.20 32.60 36.29
CA GLN A 131 -21.71 31.22 36.30
C GLN A 131 -23.18 31.02 35.83
N PRO A 132 -23.46 29.87 35.18
CA PRO A 132 -24.73 29.16 35.29
C PRO A 132 -24.58 27.95 36.22
N SER A 133 -25.46 27.84 37.23
CA SER A 133 -25.56 26.69 38.13
C SER A 133 -26.09 25.46 37.38
N ARG A 134 -25.23 24.45 37.17
CA ARG A 134 -25.64 23.14 36.64
C ARG A 134 -26.23 22.30 37.79
N PRO A 135 -27.35 21.59 37.61
CA PRO A 135 -27.85 20.67 38.64
C PRO A 135 -27.02 19.39 38.67
N ALA A 136 -26.60 18.96 39.87
CA ALA A 136 -25.84 17.72 40.05
C ALA A 136 -26.70 16.46 39.76
N PRO A 137 -26.10 15.35 39.29
CA PRO A 137 -26.79 14.06 39.10
C PRO A 137 -27.33 13.52 40.43
N LYS A 138 -28.44 12.75 40.43
CA LYS A 138 -28.98 12.11 41.64
C LYS A 138 -28.24 10.80 41.95
N LEU A 139 -27.84 10.57 43.21
CA LEU A 139 -27.30 9.28 43.65
C LEU A 139 -28.39 8.20 43.57
N SER A 140 -28.09 7.05 42.96
CA SER A 140 -29.01 5.90 42.91
C SER A 140 -28.78 4.97 44.10
N SER A 141 -29.86 4.61 44.82
CA SER A 141 -29.80 3.68 45.94
C SER A 141 -29.87 2.23 45.44
N VAL A 142 -28.79 1.46 45.64
CA VAL A 142 -28.70 0.06 45.22
C VAL A 142 -29.47 -0.84 46.20
N SER A 143 -30.53 -1.50 45.71
CA SER A 143 -31.17 -2.64 46.38
C SER A 143 -30.57 -3.95 45.85
N LYS A 144 -30.01 -4.76 46.75
CA LYS A 144 -29.39 -6.07 46.45
C LYS A 144 -30.44 -7.08 45.97
N HIS A 145 -30.27 -7.64 44.77
CA HIS A 145 -30.80 -8.97 44.45
C HIS A 145 -29.81 -9.78 43.61
N SER A 146 -29.44 -10.92 44.19
CA SER A 146 -28.58 -11.97 43.68
C SER A 146 -29.35 -12.89 42.73
N LEU A 147 -28.85 -13.08 41.51
CA LEU A 147 -29.30 -14.16 40.62
C LEU A 147 -28.11 -14.94 40.07
N LYS A 148 -28.02 -16.19 40.52
CA LYS A 148 -27.10 -17.24 40.11
C LYS A 148 -27.38 -17.64 38.67
N ARG A 149 -26.36 -17.61 37.79
CA ARG A 149 -26.38 -18.32 36.50
C ARG A 149 -26.04 -19.79 36.73
N ARG A 150 -26.88 -20.70 36.23
CA ARG A 150 -26.69 -22.15 36.24
C ARG A 150 -26.64 -22.63 34.79
N ALA A 151 -25.63 -23.44 34.45
CA ALA A 151 -25.43 -24.05 33.14
C ALA A 151 -26.47 -25.16 32.85
N PRO A 152 -26.80 -25.43 31.57
CA PRO A 152 -27.61 -26.58 31.18
C PRO A 152 -26.74 -27.86 31.00
N PRO A 153 -27.26 -29.07 31.30
CA PRO A 153 -26.51 -30.33 31.25
C PRO A 153 -26.71 -31.14 29.95
N VAL A 154 -25.74 -32.02 29.72
CA VAL A 154 -25.65 -33.12 28.74
C VAL A 154 -26.62 -34.27 29.09
N PRO A 155 -27.12 -35.06 28.12
CA PRO A 155 -27.58 -36.42 28.37
C PRO A 155 -26.72 -37.49 27.65
N SER A 156 -26.41 -38.54 28.42
CA SER A 156 -25.69 -39.77 28.05
C SER A 156 -26.61 -40.92 27.61
N SER A 157 -25.99 -41.93 27.02
CA SER A 157 -26.46 -43.14 26.32
C SER A 157 -27.13 -44.27 27.13
N SER A 158 -27.88 -45.14 26.43
CA SER A 158 -28.04 -46.62 26.60
C SER A 158 -28.92 -47.15 25.43
N SER A 159 -28.41 -47.86 24.41
CA SER A 159 -28.28 -49.33 24.23
C SER A 159 -29.40 -50.22 24.79
N GLU A 160 -30.10 -50.94 23.89
CA GLU A 160 -30.44 -52.37 24.04
C GLU A 160 -30.81 -53.00 22.68
N GLU A 161 -30.28 -54.21 22.44
CA GLU A 161 -30.40 -55.06 21.26
C GLU A 161 -31.67 -55.93 21.32
N THR A 162 -32.14 -56.44 20.18
CA THR A 162 -32.60 -57.85 20.08
C THR A 162 -32.71 -58.33 18.63
N SER A 163 -32.17 -59.53 18.43
CA SER A 163 -32.01 -60.36 17.24
C SER A 163 -33.28 -61.10 16.80
N ALA A 164 -33.39 -61.47 15.51
CA ALA A 164 -33.73 -62.84 15.09
C ALA A 164 -33.54 -63.05 13.57
N ALA A 165 -32.89 -64.16 13.23
CA ALA A 165 -32.57 -64.65 11.90
C ALA A 165 -33.59 -65.69 11.39
N TYR A 166 -33.71 -65.85 10.06
CA TYR A 166 -34.05 -67.06 9.28
C TYR A 166 -33.61 -66.76 7.82
N SER A 167 -32.54 -67.35 7.25
CA SER A 167 -32.36 -68.71 6.70
C SER A 167 -33.09 -68.99 5.36
N GLU A 168 -32.37 -68.77 4.25
CA GLU A 168 -32.18 -69.62 3.02
C GLU A 168 -33.38 -70.22 2.23
N PRO A 169 -33.21 -70.71 0.95
CA PRO A 169 -31.97 -71.03 0.22
C PRO A 169 -31.87 -70.57 -1.26
N LEU A 170 -30.66 -70.77 -1.80
CA LEU A 170 -30.23 -70.73 -3.20
C LEU A 170 -30.93 -71.78 -4.09
N THR A 171 -31.10 -71.45 -5.38
CA THR A 171 -31.04 -72.41 -6.50
C THR A 171 -30.38 -71.77 -7.72
N CYS A 172 -29.32 -72.41 -8.22
CA CYS A 172 -28.65 -72.14 -9.51
C CYS A 172 -29.05 -73.21 -10.54
N THR A 173 -29.43 -72.78 -11.75
CA THR A 173 -29.36 -73.46 -13.08
C THR A 173 -30.02 -72.48 -14.07
N ASP A 174 -29.53 -72.09 -15.24
CA ASP A 174 -28.63 -72.69 -16.22
C ASP A 174 -27.88 -71.62 -17.04
N CYS A 175 -26.72 -72.00 -17.57
CA CYS A 175 -25.98 -71.25 -18.59
C CYS A 175 -26.71 -71.30 -19.94
N SER A 176 -26.77 -70.18 -20.66
CA SER A 176 -26.73 -70.17 -22.13
C SER A 176 -26.31 -68.79 -22.64
N SER A 177 -25.16 -68.80 -23.29
CA SER A 177 -24.54 -67.72 -24.06
C SER A 177 -25.45 -67.11 -25.12
N ALA A 178 -25.50 -65.78 -25.18
CA ALA A 178 -25.75 -65.05 -26.41
C ALA A 178 -24.99 -63.72 -26.38
N MET A 179 -23.95 -63.65 -27.22
CA MET A 179 -23.24 -62.44 -27.59
C MET A 179 -24.21 -61.42 -28.18
N THR A 180 -24.27 -60.22 -27.58
CA THR A 180 -24.78 -59.02 -28.24
C THR A 180 -23.90 -57.84 -27.84
N SER A 181 -22.94 -57.53 -28.71
CA SER A 181 -22.36 -56.20 -28.98
C SER A 181 -22.55 -55.14 -27.90
N GLU A 182 -21.51 -54.93 -27.08
CA GLU A 182 -21.36 -53.72 -26.27
C GLU A 182 -21.28 -52.51 -27.20
N SER A 183 -22.39 -51.82 -27.37
CA SER A 183 -22.41 -50.42 -27.80
C SER A 183 -21.60 -49.61 -26.78
N GLN A 184 -20.44 -49.10 -27.18
CA GLN A 184 -19.64 -48.16 -26.40
C GLN A 184 -20.56 -47.04 -25.90
N LYS A 185 -20.83 -46.98 -24.60
CA LYS A 185 -21.52 -45.83 -24.00
C LYS A 185 -20.61 -44.62 -24.19
N GLU A 186 -21.01 -43.67 -25.02
CA GLU A 186 -20.34 -42.36 -25.10
C GLU A 186 -20.31 -41.75 -23.69
N ILE A 187 -19.11 -41.46 -23.20
CA ILE A 187 -18.90 -40.78 -21.92
C ILE A 187 -19.23 -39.31 -22.16
N VAL A 188 -20.38 -38.86 -21.62
CA VAL A 188 -20.78 -37.45 -21.69
C VAL A 188 -20.13 -36.69 -20.52
N ILE A 189 -19.36 -35.66 -20.84
CA ILE A 189 -18.74 -34.76 -19.85
C ILE A 189 -19.79 -33.73 -19.41
N PRO A 190 -20.00 -33.51 -18.09
CA PRO A 190 -20.89 -32.47 -17.60
C PRO A 190 -20.43 -31.06 -18.02
N PRO A 191 -21.35 -30.13 -18.32
CA PRO A 191 -20.98 -28.74 -18.52
C PRO A 191 -20.35 -28.17 -17.23
N ASN A 192 -19.38 -27.27 -17.37
CA ASN A 192 -18.65 -26.63 -16.25
C ASN A 192 -17.82 -27.58 -15.39
N PHE A 193 -17.57 -28.81 -15.84
CA PHE A 193 -16.76 -29.77 -15.11
C PHE A 193 -15.33 -29.26 -14.88
N ILE A 194 -14.71 -28.62 -15.87
CA ILE A 194 -13.35 -28.07 -15.75
C ILE A 194 -13.29 -26.94 -14.73
N THR A 195 -14.23 -25.99 -14.77
CA THR A 195 -14.27 -24.88 -13.80
C THR A 195 -14.45 -25.40 -12.37
N GLU A 196 -15.32 -26.39 -12.17
CA GLU A 196 -15.50 -27.02 -10.85
C GLU A 196 -14.24 -27.79 -10.42
N LEU A 197 -13.62 -28.55 -11.33
CA LEU A 197 -12.38 -29.28 -11.05
C LEU A 197 -11.26 -28.33 -10.62
N LEU A 198 -11.07 -27.23 -11.35
CA LEU A 198 -10.05 -26.23 -11.03
C LEU A 198 -10.33 -25.60 -9.67
N GLU A 199 -11.57 -25.22 -9.39
CA GLU A 199 -11.96 -24.66 -8.08
C GLU A 199 -11.75 -25.67 -6.94
N LYS A 200 -12.12 -26.93 -7.13
CA LYS A 200 -11.90 -28.00 -6.14
C LYS A 200 -10.42 -28.31 -5.93
N LEU A 201 -9.60 -28.29 -6.97
CA LEU A 201 -8.16 -28.46 -6.84
C LEU A 201 -7.58 -27.34 -5.99
N ARG A 202 -7.98 -26.10 -6.25
CA ARG A 202 -7.47 -24.94 -5.51
C ARG A 202 -7.87 -24.94 -4.04
N ILE A 203 -9.15 -25.15 -3.73
CA ILE A 203 -9.66 -25.17 -2.35
C ILE A 203 -8.93 -26.24 -1.50
N ASN A 204 -8.68 -27.41 -2.07
CA ASN A 204 -8.12 -28.53 -1.31
C ASN A 204 -6.58 -28.56 -1.26
N SER A 205 -5.90 -27.88 -2.18
CA SER A 205 -4.43 -27.93 -2.28
C SER A 205 -3.72 -26.59 -2.05
N GLY A 206 -4.46 -25.47 -2.00
CA GLY A 206 -3.88 -24.14 -1.79
C GLY A 206 -2.98 -23.68 -2.94
N ILE A 207 -3.14 -24.23 -4.14
CA ILE A 207 -2.34 -23.85 -5.31
C ILE A 207 -2.93 -22.63 -6.03
N SER A 208 -2.07 -21.86 -6.70
CA SER A 208 -2.46 -20.70 -7.50
C SER A 208 -3.35 -21.07 -8.69
N TYR A 209 -4.06 -20.07 -9.23
CA TYR A 209 -4.92 -20.22 -10.40
C TYR A 209 -4.16 -20.84 -11.58
N THR A 210 -3.00 -20.28 -11.90
CA THR A 210 -2.15 -20.76 -13.01
C THR A 210 -1.64 -22.18 -12.77
N THR A 211 -1.24 -22.50 -11.54
CA THR A 211 -0.77 -23.84 -11.18
C THR A 211 -1.89 -24.87 -11.26
N SER A 212 -3.14 -24.48 -10.96
CA SER A 212 -4.28 -25.39 -11.04
C SER A 212 -4.52 -25.94 -12.46
N PHE A 213 -4.27 -25.12 -13.49
CA PHE A 213 -4.29 -25.58 -14.88
C PHE A 213 -3.17 -26.58 -15.16
N VAL A 214 -1.94 -26.29 -14.76
CA VAL A 214 -0.79 -27.18 -14.98
C VAL A 214 -1.01 -28.54 -14.32
N VAL A 215 -1.54 -28.54 -13.09
CA VAL A 215 -1.86 -29.77 -12.35
C VAL A 215 -2.98 -30.56 -13.05
N ALA A 216 -4.07 -29.89 -13.44
CA ALA A 216 -5.18 -30.54 -14.15
C ALA A 216 -4.72 -31.13 -15.50
N GLU A 217 -3.99 -30.36 -16.31
CA GLU A 217 -3.41 -30.80 -17.58
C GLU A 217 -2.48 -32.02 -17.39
N THR A 218 -1.62 -31.98 -16.36
CA THR A 218 -0.68 -33.08 -16.08
C THR A 218 -1.41 -34.36 -15.69
N ILE A 219 -2.42 -34.26 -14.82
CA ILE A 219 -3.22 -35.41 -14.37
C ILE A 219 -4.02 -35.99 -15.54
N ILE A 220 -4.71 -35.15 -16.31
CA ILE A 220 -5.53 -35.56 -17.45
C ILE A 220 -4.67 -36.17 -18.56
N ASN A 221 -3.50 -35.59 -18.87
CA ASN A 221 -2.54 -36.16 -19.82
C ASN A 221 -2.02 -37.53 -19.35
N HIS A 222 -1.69 -37.67 -18.06
CA HIS A 222 -1.24 -38.95 -17.53
C HIS A 222 -2.33 -40.03 -17.67
N ILE A 223 -3.57 -39.70 -17.30
CA ILE A 223 -4.73 -40.59 -17.44
C ILE A 223 -4.95 -40.98 -18.90
N LYS A 224 -4.90 -40.01 -19.83
CA LYS A 224 -4.99 -40.23 -21.28
C LYS A 224 -3.94 -41.24 -21.78
N THR A 225 -2.68 -41.10 -21.36
CA THR A 225 -1.60 -42.01 -21.81
C THR A 225 -1.71 -43.42 -21.24
N LYS A 226 -2.25 -43.56 -20.02
CA LYS A 226 -2.33 -44.85 -19.31
C LYS A 226 -3.63 -45.60 -19.57
N ILE A 227 -4.70 -44.91 -19.96
CA ILE A 227 -6.04 -45.50 -20.16
C ILE A 227 -6.57 -45.11 -21.56
N PRO A 228 -6.21 -45.85 -22.63
CA PRO A 228 -6.61 -45.52 -24.00
C PRO A 228 -8.12 -45.51 -24.25
N SER A 229 -8.91 -46.23 -23.45
CA SER A 229 -10.37 -46.31 -23.59
C SER A 229 -11.10 -45.00 -23.27
N ILE A 230 -10.48 -44.07 -22.56
CA ILE A 230 -11.03 -42.75 -22.21
C ILE A 230 -10.24 -41.59 -22.85
N ALA A 231 -9.36 -41.89 -23.81
CA ALA A 231 -8.51 -40.88 -24.43
C ALA A 231 -9.31 -39.75 -25.12
N ASN A 232 -10.38 -40.10 -25.85
CA ASN A 232 -11.20 -39.11 -26.56
C ASN A 232 -11.89 -38.10 -25.60
N PRO A 233 -12.58 -38.53 -24.51
CA PRO A 233 -13.06 -37.60 -23.49
C PRO A 233 -11.96 -36.74 -22.85
N MET A 234 -10.78 -37.31 -22.60
CA MET A 234 -9.66 -36.56 -22.01
C MET A 234 -9.14 -35.48 -22.97
N ASP A 235 -9.15 -35.73 -24.28
CA ASP A 235 -8.82 -34.72 -25.29
C ASP A 235 -9.84 -33.57 -25.31
N THR A 236 -11.13 -33.88 -25.17
CA THR A 236 -12.17 -32.85 -24.99
C THR A 236 -11.92 -32.02 -23.74
N LEU A 237 -11.60 -32.64 -22.61
CA LEU A 237 -11.27 -31.93 -21.35
C LEU A 237 -10.05 -31.02 -21.48
N LEU A 238 -8.99 -31.47 -22.18
CA LEU A 238 -7.80 -30.64 -22.44
C LEU A 238 -8.14 -29.45 -23.34
N SER A 239 -9.02 -29.64 -24.33
CA SER A 239 -9.51 -28.54 -25.16
C SER A 239 -10.37 -27.54 -24.35
N GLU A 240 -11.23 -28.03 -23.44
CA GLU A 240 -12.01 -27.18 -22.54
C GLU A 240 -11.12 -26.41 -21.56
N ILE A 241 -10.06 -27.03 -21.03
CA ILE A 241 -9.04 -26.36 -20.20
C ILE A 241 -8.39 -25.21 -20.97
N THR A 242 -8.00 -25.47 -22.22
CA THR A 242 -7.36 -24.45 -23.07
C THR A 242 -8.34 -23.31 -23.36
N ASN A 243 -9.59 -23.64 -23.67
CA ASN A 243 -10.66 -22.66 -23.90
C ASN A 243 -10.96 -21.83 -22.65
N GLU A 244 -10.98 -22.43 -21.46
CA GLU A 244 -11.22 -21.72 -20.20
C GLU A 244 -10.08 -20.74 -19.88
N LYS A 245 -8.84 -21.15 -20.17
CA LYS A 245 -7.64 -20.33 -20.00
C LYS A 245 -7.63 -19.11 -20.93
N GLU A 246 -8.06 -19.27 -22.17
CA GLU A 246 -7.99 -18.21 -23.21
C GLU A 246 -9.28 -17.37 -23.32
N CYS A 247 -10.45 -17.98 -23.16
CA CYS A 247 -11.75 -17.42 -23.55
C CYS A 247 -12.83 -17.48 -22.47
N GLY A 248 -12.52 -17.79 -21.22
CA GLY A 248 -13.51 -17.74 -20.12
C GLY A 248 -14.16 -16.35 -20.01
N VAL A 249 -15.39 -16.21 -20.53
CA VAL A 249 -16.24 -15.03 -20.40
C VAL A 249 -17.15 -15.26 -19.22
N HIS A 250 -16.72 -14.75 -18.07
CA HIS A 250 -17.50 -14.78 -16.84
C HIS A 250 -18.06 -13.39 -16.58
N SER A 251 -19.31 -13.32 -16.13
CA SER A 251 -19.87 -12.04 -15.65
C SER A 251 -19.19 -11.66 -14.32
N ASN A 252 -19.08 -10.37 -14.02
CA ASN A 252 -18.51 -9.90 -12.76
C ASN A 252 -19.21 -10.53 -11.54
N GLU A 253 -20.54 -10.66 -11.58
CA GLU A 253 -21.32 -11.31 -10.52
C GLU A 253 -20.90 -12.78 -10.30
N SER A 254 -20.69 -13.54 -11.38
CA SER A 254 -20.25 -14.93 -11.26
C SER A 254 -18.83 -15.05 -10.70
N LEU A 255 -17.94 -14.12 -11.05
CA LEU A 255 -16.56 -14.09 -10.58
C LEU A 255 -16.48 -13.75 -9.08
N ILE A 256 -17.29 -12.82 -8.61
CA ILE A 256 -17.36 -12.44 -7.19
C ILE A 256 -17.83 -13.61 -6.32
N LEU A 257 -18.78 -14.41 -6.83
CA LEU A 257 -19.32 -15.56 -6.10
C LEU A 257 -18.35 -16.75 -6.00
N THR A 258 -17.25 -16.75 -6.75
CA THR A 258 -16.21 -17.78 -6.63
C THR A 258 -15.60 -17.80 -5.23
N HIS A 259 -14.99 -18.92 -4.84
CA HIS A 259 -14.29 -19.02 -3.56
C HIS A 259 -13.25 -17.90 -3.37
N ASP A 260 -12.41 -17.66 -4.39
CA ASP A 260 -11.39 -16.60 -4.35
C ASP A 260 -12.03 -15.21 -4.23
N GLY A 261 -13.11 -14.96 -4.99
CA GLY A 261 -13.83 -13.69 -4.94
C GLY A 261 -14.31 -13.39 -3.52
N GLN A 262 -14.94 -14.37 -2.87
CA GLN A 262 -15.40 -14.25 -1.49
C GLN A 262 -14.25 -14.12 -0.48
N CYS A 263 -13.13 -14.81 -0.69
CA CYS A 263 -11.95 -14.70 0.18
C CYS A 263 -11.32 -13.30 0.09
N ILE A 264 -11.14 -12.78 -1.12
CA ILE A 264 -10.60 -11.44 -1.36
C ILE A 264 -11.54 -10.38 -0.77
N GLU A 265 -12.85 -10.51 -1.00
CA GLU A 265 -13.86 -9.60 -0.46
C GLU A 265 -13.84 -9.57 1.07
N LYS A 266 -13.82 -10.74 1.73
CA LYS A 266 -13.71 -10.84 3.18
C LYS A 266 -12.43 -10.21 3.72
N ALA A 267 -11.30 -10.40 3.02
CA ALA A 267 -10.02 -9.83 3.41
C ALA A 267 -10.04 -8.29 3.33
N PHE A 268 -10.63 -7.70 2.28
CA PHE A 268 -10.81 -6.24 2.19
C PHE A 268 -11.79 -5.69 3.23
N LEU A 269 -12.86 -6.42 3.53
CA LEU A 269 -13.79 -6.05 4.60
C LEU A 269 -13.11 -6.03 5.96
N ALA A 270 -12.31 -7.05 6.28
CA ALA A 270 -11.53 -7.10 7.53
C ALA A 270 -10.55 -5.91 7.63
N LEU A 271 -9.87 -5.57 6.53
CA LEU A 271 -8.98 -4.39 6.49
C LEU A 271 -9.74 -3.08 6.70
N THR A 272 -10.94 -2.96 6.13
CA THR A 272 -11.80 -1.78 6.30
C THR A 272 -12.31 -1.67 7.74
N GLU A 273 -12.65 -2.79 8.39
CA GLU A 273 -13.02 -2.83 9.80
C GLU A 273 -11.89 -2.33 10.70
N HIS A 274 -10.64 -2.76 10.46
CA HIS A 274 -9.47 -2.26 11.20
C HIS A 274 -9.25 -0.75 11.01
N LYS A 275 -9.42 -0.24 9.78
CA LYS A 275 -9.36 1.20 9.51
C LYS A 275 -10.42 1.96 10.32
N ASP A 276 -11.65 1.46 10.36
CA ASP A 276 -12.76 2.08 11.10
C ASP A 276 -12.54 2.02 12.62
N ASP A 277 -12.02 0.90 13.13
CA ASP A 277 -11.66 0.74 14.55
C ASP A 277 -10.52 1.68 14.97
N ALA A 278 -9.52 1.86 14.10
CA ALA A 278 -8.43 2.82 14.29
C ALA A 278 -8.94 4.28 14.40
N GLN A 279 -10.03 4.60 13.70
CA GLN A 279 -10.68 5.90 13.82
C GLN A 279 -11.39 6.10 15.19
N GLN A 280 -11.76 5.01 15.86
CA GLN A 280 -12.62 5.03 17.06
C GLN A 280 -11.89 4.78 18.39
N ARG A 281 -10.69 4.18 18.41
CA ARG A 281 -9.99 3.78 19.66
C ARG A 281 -8.50 4.14 19.67
N SER A 282 -8.02 4.79 20.72
CA SER A 282 -6.62 5.26 20.82
C SER A 282 -5.66 4.40 21.67
N TRP A 283 -6.14 3.43 22.47
CA TRP A 283 -5.30 2.72 23.47
C TRP A 283 -4.91 1.26 23.12
N ALA A 284 -5.56 0.62 22.14
CA ALA A 284 -5.35 -0.80 21.80
C ALA A 284 -4.55 -1.06 20.50
N LEU A 285 -4.30 -0.02 19.70
CA LEU A 285 -3.74 -0.07 18.34
C LEU A 285 -2.26 -0.46 18.23
N HIS A 286 -1.60 -0.88 19.31
CA HIS A 286 -0.20 -1.34 19.25
C HIS A 286 -0.07 -2.85 19.48
N MET A 287 -1.16 -3.52 19.88
CA MET A 287 -1.15 -4.97 20.13
C MET A 287 -1.66 -5.77 18.93
N ASP A 288 -2.25 -5.10 17.94
CA ASP A 288 -2.88 -5.65 16.73
C ASP A 288 -1.96 -5.67 15.50
N GLU A 289 -0.80 -5.00 15.56
CA GLU A 289 0.16 -4.92 14.46
C GLU A 289 0.48 -6.27 13.79
N PRO A 290 0.79 -7.36 14.53
CA PRO A 290 1.04 -8.65 13.88
C PRO A 290 -0.19 -9.22 13.19
N GLU A 291 -1.39 -9.00 13.73
CA GLU A 291 -2.65 -9.47 13.14
C GLU A 291 -2.95 -8.73 11.82
N ILE A 292 -2.76 -7.41 11.81
CA ILE A 292 -2.93 -6.60 10.59
C ILE A 292 -1.91 -7.01 9.52
N LEU A 293 -0.65 -7.23 9.92
CA LEU A 293 0.39 -7.67 8.98
C LEU A 293 0.08 -9.04 8.40
N ASP A 294 -0.42 -9.98 9.20
CA ASP A 294 -0.79 -11.32 8.71
C ASP A 294 -2.00 -11.25 7.76
N GLN A 295 -3.00 -10.41 8.06
CA GLN A 295 -4.13 -10.17 7.16
C GLN A 295 -3.72 -9.52 5.84
N LEU A 296 -2.83 -8.53 5.88
CA LEU A 296 -2.31 -7.89 4.65
C LEU A 296 -1.48 -8.85 3.80
N LYS A 297 -0.70 -9.74 4.41
CA LYS A 297 0.05 -10.79 3.70
C LYS A 297 -0.89 -11.83 3.11
N GLU A 298 -1.94 -12.22 3.82
CA GLU A 298 -2.97 -13.12 3.31
C GLU A 298 -3.66 -12.49 2.10
N LEU A 299 -4.09 -11.24 2.19
CA LEU A 299 -4.68 -10.50 1.08
C LEU A 299 -3.74 -10.41 -0.13
N LEU A 300 -2.46 -10.07 0.11
CA LEU A 300 -1.46 -10.02 -0.96
C LEU A 300 -1.29 -11.38 -1.65
N THR A 301 -1.23 -12.47 -0.87
CA THR A 301 -1.10 -13.83 -1.38
C THR A 301 -2.32 -14.21 -2.22
N LEU A 302 -3.52 -13.91 -1.72
CA LEU A 302 -4.77 -14.14 -2.46
C LEU A 302 -4.80 -13.38 -3.79
N LEU A 303 -4.39 -12.11 -3.83
CA LEU A 303 -4.38 -11.31 -5.04
C LEU A 303 -3.36 -11.80 -6.08
N VAL A 304 -2.20 -12.31 -5.64
CA VAL A 304 -1.16 -12.89 -6.51
C VAL A 304 -1.58 -14.25 -7.05
N ASP A 305 -2.21 -15.09 -6.22
CA ASP A 305 -2.57 -16.46 -6.57
C ASP A 305 -3.90 -16.56 -7.32
N ALA A 306 -4.82 -15.62 -7.12
CA ALA A 306 -6.14 -15.64 -7.74
C ALA A 306 -6.09 -15.30 -9.24
N ASN A 307 -7.20 -15.60 -9.92
CA ASN A 307 -7.42 -15.13 -11.28
C ASN A 307 -7.55 -13.59 -11.27
N GLN A 308 -6.72 -12.90 -12.05
CA GLN A 308 -6.76 -11.42 -12.18
C GLN A 308 -8.16 -10.90 -12.54
N LYS A 309 -8.96 -11.65 -13.32
CA LYS A 309 -10.36 -11.29 -13.63
C LYS A 309 -11.24 -11.27 -12.38
N VAL A 310 -11.04 -12.20 -11.45
CA VAL A 310 -11.76 -12.26 -10.17
C VAL A 310 -11.34 -11.09 -9.29
N SER A 311 -10.04 -10.87 -9.12
CA SER A 311 -9.50 -9.74 -8.35
C SER A 311 -10.01 -8.40 -8.90
N LYS A 312 -10.04 -8.24 -10.22
CA LYS A 312 -10.62 -7.06 -10.90
C LYS A 312 -12.11 -6.91 -10.58
N ALA A 313 -12.89 -7.97 -10.71
CA ALA A 313 -14.34 -7.92 -10.46
C ALA A 313 -14.67 -7.54 -9.00
N VAL A 314 -13.89 -8.04 -8.03
CA VAL A 314 -14.04 -7.65 -6.62
C VAL A 314 -13.65 -6.19 -6.40
N LEU A 315 -12.57 -5.71 -7.01
CA LEU A 315 -12.14 -4.31 -6.89
C LEU A 315 -13.11 -3.33 -7.54
N GLN A 316 -13.82 -3.71 -8.61
CA GLN A 316 -14.80 -2.85 -9.29
C GLN A 316 -16.12 -2.70 -8.52
N GLN A 317 -16.33 -3.41 -7.42
CA GLN A 317 -17.53 -3.27 -6.61
C GLN A 317 -17.66 -1.85 -6.03
N ASN A 318 -18.90 -1.34 -6.00
CA ASN A 318 -19.26 -0.04 -5.40
C ASN A 318 -18.32 1.11 -5.80
N ASP A 319 -17.99 1.23 -7.09
CA ASP A 319 -17.08 2.25 -7.62
C ASP A 319 -15.70 2.25 -6.93
N PHE A 320 -15.13 1.06 -6.76
CA PHE A 320 -13.81 0.86 -6.14
C PHE A 320 -13.75 1.21 -4.65
N GLU A 321 -14.83 0.97 -3.90
CA GLU A 321 -14.92 1.24 -2.46
C GLU A 321 -13.75 0.64 -1.65
N TYR A 322 -13.42 -0.63 -1.89
CA TYR A 322 -12.32 -1.30 -1.19
C TYR A 322 -10.95 -0.67 -1.47
N LEU A 323 -10.72 -0.24 -2.71
CA LEU A 323 -9.50 0.45 -3.10
C LEU A 323 -9.39 1.80 -2.40
N GLN A 324 -10.46 2.59 -2.42
CA GLN A 324 -10.51 3.90 -1.77
C GLN A 324 -10.36 3.78 -0.25
N SER A 325 -11.01 2.79 0.36
CA SER A 325 -10.85 2.47 1.79
C SER A 325 -9.40 2.15 2.15
N THR A 326 -8.72 1.35 1.33
CA THR A 326 -7.31 1.00 1.51
C THR A 326 -6.39 2.23 1.40
N VAL A 327 -6.66 3.14 0.46
CA VAL A 327 -5.92 4.42 0.32
C VAL A 327 -6.10 5.29 1.57
N ILE A 328 -7.33 5.42 2.08
CA ILE A 328 -7.61 6.17 3.31
C ILE A 328 -6.90 5.52 4.50
N TYR A 329 -6.88 4.19 4.57
CA TYR A 329 -6.17 3.49 5.62
C TYR A 329 -4.66 3.77 5.59
N PHE A 330 -4.04 3.77 4.40
CA PHE A 330 -2.64 4.16 4.25
C PHE A 330 -2.37 5.59 4.73
N GLN A 331 -3.29 6.53 4.47
CA GLN A 331 -3.17 7.91 4.94
C GLN A 331 -3.23 8.03 6.47
N MET A 332 -4.03 7.19 7.13
CA MET A 332 -4.20 7.19 8.59
C MET A 332 -3.10 6.40 9.34
N GLU A 333 -2.46 5.45 8.68
CA GLU A 333 -1.50 4.55 9.33
C GLU A 333 -0.12 5.19 9.45
N HIS A 334 0.44 5.19 10.67
CA HIS A 334 1.74 5.80 10.96
C HIS A 334 2.87 4.78 11.14
N ARG A 335 2.54 3.50 11.34
CA ARG A 335 3.54 2.44 11.53
C ARG A 335 4.20 2.05 10.22
N ALA A 336 5.53 2.17 10.16
CA ALA A 336 6.31 1.92 8.94
C ALA A 336 6.16 0.48 8.41
N SER A 337 6.07 -0.51 9.29
CA SER A 337 5.86 -1.93 8.96
C SER A 337 4.57 -2.16 8.17
N ILE A 338 3.45 -1.58 8.62
CA ILE A 338 2.15 -1.71 7.96
C ILE A 338 2.12 -0.88 6.68
N ARG A 339 2.64 0.36 6.69
CA ARG A 339 2.76 1.19 5.47
C ARG A 339 3.55 0.45 4.39
N LEU A 340 4.66 -0.18 4.74
CA LEU A 340 5.46 -0.97 3.82
C LEU A 340 4.67 -2.15 3.22
N GLN A 341 3.90 -2.86 4.05
CA GLN A 341 3.05 -3.95 3.57
C GLN A 341 1.90 -3.45 2.69
N LEU A 342 1.32 -2.29 2.99
CA LEU A 342 0.34 -1.61 2.15
C LEU A 342 0.94 -1.15 0.81
N LEU A 343 2.20 -0.70 0.77
CA LEU A 343 2.88 -0.39 -0.50
C LEU A 343 3.05 -1.63 -1.38
N GLN A 344 3.38 -2.78 -0.79
CA GLN A 344 3.43 -4.05 -1.52
C GLN A 344 2.04 -4.43 -2.05
N LEU A 345 0.99 -4.22 -1.25
CA LEU A 345 -0.39 -4.40 -1.68
C LEU A 345 -0.73 -3.48 -2.86
N PHE A 346 -0.43 -2.18 -2.79
CA PHE A 346 -0.65 -1.25 -3.91
C PHE A 346 0.13 -1.65 -5.16
N GLY A 347 1.38 -2.11 -5.01
CA GLY A 347 2.16 -2.62 -6.14
C GLY A 347 1.50 -3.83 -6.82
N CYS A 348 0.95 -4.76 -6.03
CA CYS A 348 0.16 -5.87 -6.57
C CYS A 348 -1.14 -5.39 -7.24
N LEU A 349 -1.86 -4.44 -6.62
CA LEU A 349 -3.08 -3.87 -7.17
C LEU A 349 -2.86 -3.18 -8.53
N CYS A 350 -1.75 -2.45 -8.69
CA CYS A 350 -1.35 -1.85 -9.96
C CYS A 350 -1.14 -2.90 -11.08
N GLY A 351 -0.81 -4.15 -10.74
CA GLY A 351 -0.62 -5.24 -11.68
C GLY A 351 -1.89 -5.98 -12.11
N ILE A 352 -3.06 -5.64 -11.56
CA ILE A 352 -4.34 -6.31 -11.87
C ILE A 352 -4.97 -5.74 -13.13
N ASP A 353 -5.18 -4.42 -13.19
CA ASP A 353 -5.81 -3.77 -14.32
C ASP A 353 -5.41 -2.28 -14.43
N LYS A 354 -5.39 -1.76 -15.65
CA LYS A 354 -5.12 -0.34 -15.92
C LYS A 354 -6.12 0.58 -15.20
N GLU A 355 -7.39 0.21 -15.12
CA GLU A 355 -8.42 1.03 -14.47
C GLU A 355 -8.12 1.25 -12.98
N VAL A 356 -7.52 0.26 -12.31
CA VAL A 356 -7.07 0.39 -10.91
C VAL A 356 -6.00 1.47 -10.80
N ILE A 357 -5.04 1.53 -11.73
CA ILE A 357 -4.03 2.60 -11.78
C ILE A 357 -4.70 3.96 -11.95
N THR A 358 -5.68 4.09 -12.85
CA THR A 358 -6.41 5.36 -13.06
C THR A 358 -7.14 5.80 -11.77
N GLN A 359 -7.74 4.86 -11.04
CA GLN A 359 -8.39 5.17 -9.75
C GLN A 359 -7.39 5.59 -8.68
N LEU A 360 -6.23 4.92 -8.59
CA LEU A 360 -5.16 5.29 -7.67
C LEU A 360 -4.56 6.66 -8.02
N LEU A 361 -4.37 6.96 -9.31
CA LEU A 361 -3.90 8.26 -9.80
C LEU A 361 -4.84 9.40 -9.39
N CYS A 362 -6.15 9.14 -9.43
CA CYS A 362 -7.17 10.13 -9.07
C CYS A 362 -7.44 10.22 -7.55
N SER A 363 -6.82 9.35 -6.74
CA SER A 363 -6.95 9.33 -5.29
C SER A 363 -5.93 10.23 -4.60
N VAL A 364 -6.00 10.34 -3.27
CA VAL A 364 -5.00 11.06 -2.45
C VAL A 364 -3.64 10.34 -2.36
N LEU A 365 -3.56 9.08 -2.82
CA LEU A 365 -2.37 8.24 -2.68
C LEU A 365 -1.09 8.87 -3.24
N PRO A 366 -1.03 9.40 -4.48
CA PRO A 366 0.23 9.90 -5.03
C PRO A 366 0.82 11.04 -4.20
N GLY A 367 -0.04 11.91 -3.69
CA GLY A 367 0.37 13.02 -2.84
C GLY A 367 0.81 12.58 -1.44
N GLU A 368 0.15 11.58 -0.87
CA GLU A 368 0.56 10.96 0.40
C GLU A 368 1.88 10.21 0.27
N LEU A 369 2.15 9.54 -0.85
CA LEU A 369 3.44 8.91 -1.14
C LEU A 369 4.57 9.94 -1.25
N ALA A 370 4.33 11.04 -1.98
CA ALA A 370 5.30 12.14 -2.07
C ALA A 370 5.62 12.74 -0.70
N ARG A 371 4.59 12.96 0.14
CA ARG A 371 4.76 13.40 1.54
C ARG A 371 5.56 12.40 2.35
N THR A 372 5.24 11.11 2.26
CA THR A 372 5.94 10.02 2.96
C THR A 372 7.44 10.04 2.68
N MET A 373 7.81 10.20 1.40
CA MET A 373 9.22 10.24 0.99
C MET A 373 9.96 11.45 1.58
N GLN A 374 9.29 12.61 1.63
CA GLN A 374 9.85 13.85 2.15
C GLN A 374 9.96 13.86 3.68
N ASP A 375 8.97 13.31 4.38
CA ASP A 375 8.90 13.30 5.84
C ASP A 375 9.79 12.23 6.48
N MET A 376 9.97 11.08 5.81
CA MET A 376 10.75 9.93 6.31
C MET A 376 11.97 9.61 5.43
N PRO A 377 12.95 10.54 5.27
CA PRO A 377 14.03 10.35 4.32
C PRO A 377 15.10 9.32 4.75
N GLN A 378 15.04 8.83 5.98
CA GLN A 378 16.01 7.87 6.54
C GLN A 378 15.64 6.41 6.28
N ASP A 379 14.38 6.14 5.96
CA ASP A 379 13.89 4.78 5.70
C ASP A 379 14.00 4.47 4.20
N LEU A 380 15.15 3.91 3.81
CA LEU A 380 15.45 3.58 2.42
C LEU A 380 14.39 2.63 1.83
N GLN A 381 13.95 1.63 2.58
CA GLN A 381 12.99 0.66 2.07
C GLN A 381 11.64 1.34 1.80
N LEU A 382 11.16 2.17 2.73
CA LEU A 382 9.94 2.94 2.52
C LEU A 382 10.04 3.90 1.33
N GLN A 383 11.20 4.54 1.13
CA GLN A 383 11.46 5.39 -0.04
C GLN A 383 11.40 4.62 -1.35
N LEU A 384 12.12 3.48 -1.44
CA LEU A 384 12.18 2.67 -2.66
C LEU A 384 10.81 2.13 -3.05
N TYR A 385 10.03 1.63 -2.08
CA TYR A 385 8.67 1.16 -2.34
C TYR A 385 7.70 2.30 -2.68
N SER A 386 7.80 3.45 -2.02
CA SER A 386 6.96 4.61 -2.34
C SER A 386 7.25 5.12 -3.75
N SER A 387 8.53 5.20 -4.12
CA SER A 387 8.97 5.57 -5.46
C SER A 387 8.52 4.56 -6.52
N LEU A 388 8.62 3.25 -6.22
CA LEU A 388 8.14 2.19 -7.10
C LEU A 388 6.63 2.29 -7.36
N VAL A 389 5.82 2.44 -6.31
CA VAL A 389 4.36 2.56 -6.44
C VAL A 389 3.99 3.84 -7.20
N LEU A 390 4.65 4.97 -6.95
CA LEU A 390 4.43 6.18 -7.75
C LEU A 390 4.81 5.99 -9.23
N THR A 391 5.92 5.29 -9.50
CA THR A 391 6.34 4.95 -10.87
C THR A 391 5.29 4.09 -11.56
N MET A 392 4.75 3.09 -10.85
CA MET A 392 3.65 2.25 -11.34
C MET A 392 2.41 3.08 -11.65
N ILE A 393 2.03 4.01 -10.77
CA ILE A 393 0.85 4.86 -10.95
C ILE A 393 1.01 5.80 -12.15
N PHE A 394 2.18 6.40 -12.35
CA PHE A 394 2.45 7.31 -13.47
C PHE A 394 2.78 6.59 -14.79
N SER A 395 2.97 5.27 -14.78
CA SER A 395 3.38 4.50 -15.97
C SER A 395 2.40 4.55 -17.15
N THR A 396 1.13 4.88 -16.89
CA THR A 396 0.09 5.00 -17.92
C THR A 396 0.16 6.35 -18.66
N ALA A 397 0.95 7.31 -18.16
CA ALA A 397 1.07 8.68 -18.67
C ALA A 397 -0.26 9.46 -18.75
N GLU A 398 -1.24 9.09 -17.92
CA GLU A 398 -2.52 9.78 -17.83
C GLU A 398 -2.37 11.16 -17.16
N PRO A 399 -3.16 12.17 -17.58
CA PRO A 399 -3.05 13.51 -17.00
C PRO A 399 -3.52 13.51 -15.54
N LEU A 400 -2.72 14.13 -14.66
CA LEU A 400 -3.07 14.23 -13.25
C LEU A 400 -4.20 15.26 -13.00
N PRO A 401 -5.06 15.02 -12.00
CA PRO A 401 -5.99 16.02 -11.50
C PRO A 401 -5.27 17.30 -11.04
N HIS A 402 -5.86 18.47 -11.33
CA HIS A 402 -5.19 19.75 -11.06
C HIS A 402 -4.82 19.98 -9.60
N TRP A 403 -5.64 19.53 -8.65
CA TRP A 403 -5.40 19.69 -7.21
C TRP A 403 -4.15 18.94 -6.72
N LEU A 404 -3.73 17.90 -7.45
CA LEU A 404 -2.58 17.09 -7.06
C LEU A 404 -1.24 17.83 -7.27
N TYR A 405 -1.21 18.84 -8.14
CA TYR A 405 -0.04 19.70 -8.34
C TYR A 405 0.27 20.61 -7.14
N ASP A 406 -0.65 20.75 -6.18
CA ASP A 406 -0.35 21.43 -4.91
C ASP A 406 0.61 20.61 -4.04
N GLN A 407 0.64 19.28 -4.23
CA GLN A 407 1.50 18.35 -3.51
C GLN A 407 2.66 17.86 -4.39
N LEU A 408 2.41 17.60 -5.68
CA LEU A 408 3.39 17.23 -6.69
C LEU A 408 3.87 18.48 -7.46
N ASP A 409 4.43 19.43 -6.71
CA ASP A 409 4.86 20.72 -7.22
C ASP A 409 6.35 20.72 -7.65
N LYS A 410 6.90 21.93 -7.90
CA LYS A 410 8.32 22.08 -8.21
C LYS A 410 9.24 21.63 -7.07
N LYS A 411 8.81 21.73 -5.80
CA LYS A 411 9.61 21.31 -4.64
C LYS A 411 9.75 19.80 -4.61
N PHE A 412 8.69 19.07 -4.97
CA PHE A 412 8.76 17.62 -5.13
C PHE A 412 9.79 17.21 -6.18
N VAL A 413 9.79 17.83 -7.35
CA VAL A 413 10.80 17.54 -8.40
C VAL A 413 12.21 17.91 -7.94
N ILE A 414 12.40 19.06 -7.27
CA ILE A 414 13.69 19.45 -6.70
C ILE A 414 14.18 18.40 -5.68
N TYR A 415 13.27 17.90 -4.84
CA TYR A 415 13.57 16.83 -3.88
C TYR A 415 14.05 15.57 -4.61
N LEU A 416 13.33 15.10 -5.64
CA LEU A 416 13.73 13.91 -6.41
C LEU A 416 15.13 14.06 -7.01
N ILE A 417 15.39 15.18 -7.68
CA ILE A 417 16.71 15.45 -8.29
C ILE A 417 17.79 15.55 -7.20
N SER A 418 17.50 16.21 -6.08
CA SER A 418 18.43 16.30 -4.95
C SER A 418 18.78 14.93 -4.37
N CYS A 419 17.82 14.02 -4.28
CA CYS A 419 18.07 12.65 -3.82
C CYS A 419 18.95 11.87 -4.80
N ILE A 420 18.73 12.01 -6.10
CA ILE A 420 19.54 11.34 -7.15
C ILE A 420 20.98 11.89 -7.16
N GLU A 421 21.15 13.20 -7.12
CA GLU A 421 22.47 13.84 -7.22
C GLU A 421 23.31 13.72 -5.94
N ASN A 422 22.68 13.58 -4.78
CA ASN A 422 23.36 13.41 -3.49
C ASN A 422 23.27 11.97 -2.96
N ALA A 423 22.99 11.00 -3.82
CA ALA A 423 22.95 9.59 -3.43
C ALA A 423 24.32 9.14 -2.88
N PRO A 424 24.35 8.32 -1.81
CA PRO A 424 25.61 7.83 -1.24
C PRO A 424 26.30 6.86 -2.20
N ASP A 425 27.62 6.76 -2.16
CA ASP A 425 28.33 5.75 -2.93
C ASP A 425 28.03 4.34 -2.38
N GLY A 426 27.70 3.38 -3.26
CA GLY A 426 27.45 1.98 -2.92
C GLY A 426 26.10 1.46 -3.41
N GLU A 427 25.79 0.21 -3.07
CA GLU A 427 24.58 -0.49 -3.57
C GLU A 427 23.27 0.23 -3.21
N ASP A 428 23.19 0.79 -1.99
CA ASP A 428 22.00 1.53 -1.53
C ASP A 428 21.78 2.81 -2.35
N GLY A 429 22.85 3.50 -2.74
CA GLY A 429 22.78 4.68 -3.59
C GLY A 429 22.38 4.36 -5.02
N ASP A 430 22.95 3.29 -5.58
CA ASP A 430 22.58 2.81 -6.92
C ASP A 430 21.08 2.45 -7.00
N GLN A 431 20.55 1.76 -5.98
CA GLN A 431 19.12 1.45 -5.90
C GLN A 431 18.25 2.71 -5.83
N LEU A 432 18.70 3.72 -5.08
CA LEU A 432 17.99 4.99 -4.95
C LEU A 432 17.99 5.75 -6.28
N ILE A 433 19.14 5.85 -6.95
CA ILE A 433 19.25 6.48 -8.28
C ILE A 433 18.32 5.78 -9.26
N ASP A 434 18.36 4.44 -9.31
CA ASP A 434 17.55 3.65 -10.24
C ASP A 434 16.05 3.86 -10.02
N SER A 435 15.62 3.83 -8.77
CA SER A 435 14.22 4.03 -8.40
C SER A 435 13.75 5.45 -8.70
N PHE A 436 14.52 6.48 -8.29
CA PHE A 436 14.09 7.88 -8.40
C PHE A 436 14.21 8.41 -9.82
N VAL A 437 15.16 7.93 -10.62
CA VAL A 437 15.21 8.22 -12.07
C VAL A 437 14.01 7.59 -12.76
N GLY A 438 13.64 6.34 -12.43
CA GLY A 438 12.42 5.71 -12.93
C GLY A 438 11.17 6.55 -12.64
N LEU A 439 11.04 7.03 -11.40
CA LEU A 439 9.96 7.92 -10.99
C LEU A 439 9.96 9.26 -11.74
N LEU A 440 11.13 9.89 -11.90
CA LEU A 440 11.27 11.15 -12.62
C LEU A 440 10.84 11.00 -14.08
N LEU A 441 11.22 9.89 -14.73
CA LEU A 441 10.83 9.58 -16.10
C LEU A 441 9.32 9.33 -16.21
N ALA A 442 8.74 8.54 -15.32
CA ALA A 442 7.30 8.27 -15.30
C ALA A 442 6.49 9.56 -15.07
N PHE A 443 6.87 10.38 -14.09
CA PHE A 443 6.25 11.67 -13.82
C PHE A 443 6.47 12.68 -14.96
N ASN A 444 7.50 12.55 -15.79
CA ASN A 444 7.64 13.40 -16.95
C ASN A 444 6.63 13.03 -18.05
N GLN A 445 6.25 11.75 -18.20
CA GLN A 445 5.55 11.26 -19.40
C GLN A 445 4.21 11.95 -19.69
N HIS A 446 3.41 12.30 -18.67
CA HIS A 446 2.07 12.88 -18.89
C HIS A 446 2.11 14.33 -19.40
N PHE A 447 3.24 15.03 -19.29
CA PHE A 447 3.35 16.41 -19.77
C PHE A 447 3.40 16.46 -21.30
N SER A 448 2.33 16.95 -21.93
CA SER A 448 2.27 17.19 -23.38
C SER A 448 2.79 18.58 -23.79
N ASP A 449 2.72 19.58 -22.88
CA ASP A 449 3.15 20.95 -23.13
C ASP A 449 4.45 21.25 -22.37
N LEU A 450 5.52 21.51 -23.12
CA LEU A 450 6.86 21.80 -22.61
C LEU A 450 6.87 22.99 -21.63
N LYS A 451 6.04 24.01 -21.85
CA LYS A 451 6.03 25.21 -20.96
C LYS A 451 5.44 24.90 -19.59
N LYS A 452 4.49 23.96 -19.54
CA LYS A 452 3.84 23.50 -18.31
C LYS A 452 4.60 22.37 -17.63
N ASN A 453 5.60 21.80 -18.30
CA ASN A 453 6.38 20.70 -17.80
C ASN A 453 7.20 21.14 -16.57
N LEU A 454 6.78 20.67 -15.38
CA LEU A 454 7.43 21.02 -14.12
C LEU A 454 8.86 20.48 -14.05
N VAL A 455 9.09 19.28 -14.61
CA VAL A 455 10.39 18.62 -14.64
C VAL A 455 11.38 19.47 -15.42
N MET A 456 11.03 19.88 -16.64
CA MET A 456 11.88 20.72 -17.48
C MET A 456 12.11 22.10 -16.88
N ASN A 457 11.09 22.69 -16.27
CA ASN A 457 11.21 23.97 -15.59
C ASN A 457 12.20 23.94 -14.41
N VAL A 458 12.27 22.82 -13.68
CA VAL A 458 13.24 22.64 -12.59
C VAL A 458 14.62 22.36 -13.16
N LEU A 459 14.73 21.46 -14.12
CA LEU A 459 16.00 21.12 -14.79
C LEU A 459 16.69 22.35 -15.39
N ALA A 460 15.95 23.28 -16.00
CA ALA A 460 16.48 24.54 -16.52
C ALA A 460 17.11 25.45 -15.44
N THR A 461 16.76 25.25 -14.16
CA THR A 461 17.34 26.00 -13.02
C THR A 461 18.49 25.26 -12.35
N CYS A 462 18.69 23.98 -12.65
CA CYS A 462 19.77 23.17 -12.10
C CYS A 462 21.12 23.56 -12.72
N LYS A 463 22.17 23.60 -11.90
CA LYS A 463 23.54 23.86 -12.40
C LYS A 463 24.18 22.61 -13.00
N THR A 464 23.94 21.46 -12.37
CA THR A 464 24.53 20.16 -12.71
C THR A 464 23.53 19.08 -12.38
N THR A 465 23.39 18.09 -13.26
CA THR A 465 22.54 16.90 -13.07
C THR A 465 23.29 15.68 -13.56
N LYS A 466 24.43 15.39 -12.90
CA LYS A 466 25.40 14.40 -13.38
C LYS A 466 24.83 12.99 -13.27
N ASN A 467 24.30 12.64 -12.10
CA ASN A 467 23.79 11.28 -11.87
C ASN A 467 22.54 11.02 -12.71
N VAL A 468 21.67 12.03 -12.86
CA VAL A 468 20.51 11.95 -13.77
C VAL A 468 20.96 11.76 -15.22
N SER A 469 21.90 12.57 -15.72
CA SER A 469 22.33 12.48 -17.13
C SER A 469 23.03 11.14 -17.40
N GLU A 470 23.95 10.71 -16.52
CA GLU A 470 24.66 9.42 -16.65
C GLU A 470 23.67 8.24 -16.65
N LYS A 471 22.70 8.22 -15.74
CA LYS A 471 21.70 7.14 -15.69
C LYS A 471 20.79 7.13 -16.92
N VAL A 472 20.33 8.30 -17.37
CA VAL A 472 19.50 8.41 -18.59
C VAL A 472 20.29 7.96 -19.82
N MET A 473 21.57 8.31 -19.91
CA MET A 473 22.46 7.85 -20.99
C MET A 473 22.68 6.33 -20.97
N LEU A 474 22.81 5.74 -19.79
CA LEU A 474 22.91 4.29 -19.63
C LEU A 474 21.62 3.58 -20.09
N LEU A 475 20.45 4.11 -19.72
CA LEU A 475 19.15 3.54 -20.09
C LEU A 475 18.92 3.57 -21.61
N ILE A 476 19.17 4.72 -22.26
CA ILE A 476 19.01 4.81 -23.73
C ILE A 476 20.01 3.91 -24.47
N ASN A 477 21.22 3.73 -23.94
CA ASN A 477 22.19 2.84 -24.57
C ASN A 477 21.79 1.35 -24.46
N ARG A 478 21.12 0.97 -23.37
CA ARG A 478 20.59 -0.39 -23.15
C ARG A 478 19.23 -0.63 -23.78
N GLU A 479 18.60 0.41 -24.32
CA GLU A 479 17.22 0.36 -24.83
C GLU A 479 16.21 -0.05 -23.74
N GLU A 480 16.56 0.19 -22.48
CA GLU A 480 15.74 -0.13 -21.31
C GLU A 480 14.83 1.07 -20.99
N ASP A 481 13.54 0.80 -20.80
CA ASP A 481 12.58 1.79 -20.31
C ASP A 481 12.09 1.35 -18.91
N PRO A 482 12.53 2.03 -17.83
CA PRO A 482 12.22 1.63 -16.46
C PRO A 482 10.74 1.82 -16.08
N VAL A 483 9.96 2.49 -16.94
CA VAL A 483 8.54 2.75 -16.71
C VAL A 483 7.67 1.64 -17.31
N VAL A 484 8.24 0.73 -18.12
CA VAL A 484 7.54 -0.48 -18.61
C VAL A 484 7.46 -1.53 -17.50
N LEU A 485 6.46 -1.42 -16.63
CA LEU A 485 6.27 -2.34 -15.51
C LEU A 485 5.16 -3.36 -15.73
N PHE A 486 4.24 -3.08 -16.66
CA PHE A 486 3.04 -3.89 -16.89
C PHE A 486 2.77 -4.07 -18.39
N ASP A 487 2.11 -5.19 -18.73
CA ASP A 487 1.77 -5.58 -20.11
C ASP A 487 0.47 -4.94 -20.62
N TYR A 488 0.04 -3.80 -20.06
CA TYR A 488 -1.14 -3.09 -20.52
C TYR A 488 -0.91 -2.49 -21.91
N PRO A 489 -1.96 -2.35 -22.74
CA PRO A 489 -1.87 -1.56 -23.96
C PRO A 489 -1.49 -0.12 -23.62
N ARG A 490 -0.27 0.29 -24.02
CA ARG A 490 0.25 1.63 -23.79
C ARG A 490 0.08 2.49 -25.03
N ASN A 491 -0.48 3.67 -24.83
CA ASN A 491 -0.58 4.71 -25.86
C ASN A 491 0.54 5.76 -25.72
N CYS A 492 1.48 5.56 -24.80
CA CYS A 492 2.59 6.47 -24.52
C CYS A 492 3.88 5.98 -25.18
N SER A 493 4.75 6.93 -25.53
CA SER A 493 6.09 6.65 -26.06
C SER A 493 7.05 6.18 -24.97
N ASN A 494 8.18 5.61 -25.38
CA ASN A 494 9.28 5.27 -24.48
C ASN A 494 9.63 6.46 -23.54
N SER A 495 9.67 6.20 -22.23
CA SER A 495 9.82 7.26 -21.22
C SER A 495 11.14 8.01 -21.32
N VAL A 496 12.23 7.28 -21.58
CA VAL A 496 13.60 7.81 -21.72
C VAL A 496 13.69 8.68 -22.96
N LEU A 497 13.19 8.20 -24.10
CA LEU A 497 13.20 8.94 -25.35
C LEU A 497 12.33 10.20 -25.27
N LYS A 498 11.16 10.10 -24.63
CA LYS A 498 10.28 11.24 -24.35
C LYS A 498 10.98 12.28 -23.47
N PHE A 499 11.64 11.85 -22.40
CA PHE A 499 12.40 12.73 -21.52
C PHE A 499 13.53 13.45 -22.27
N LEU A 500 14.30 12.74 -23.10
CA LEU A 500 15.35 13.35 -23.92
C LEU A 500 14.78 14.33 -24.95
N LEU A 501 13.66 14.00 -25.61
CA LEU A 501 12.98 14.93 -26.52
C LEU A 501 12.63 16.24 -25.80
N ASP A 502 12.12 16.17 -24.57
CA ASP A 502 11.79 17.35 -23.78
C ASP A 502 13.04 18.14 -23.35
N VAL A 503 14.10 17.45 -22.90
CA VAL A 503 15.38 18.07 -22.51
C VAL A 503 15.99 18.82 -23.70
N PHE A 504 16.05 18.20 -24.87
CA PHE A 504 16.65 18.81 -26.05
C PHE A 504 15.71 19.80 -26.76
N ALA A 505 14.49 20.02 -26.26
CA ALA A 505 13.58 21.02 -26.83
C ALA A 505 13.95 22.46 -26.47
N SER A 506 14.72 22.69 -25.40
CA SER A 506 15.20 24.02 -24.98
C SER A 506 16.71 24.03 -24.78
N LYS A 507 17.34 25.17 -25.06
CA LYS A 507 18.78 25.40 -24.82
C LYS A 507 19.15 25.38 -23.33
N ASP A 508 18.23 25.84 -22.49
CA ASP A 508 18.45 25.92 -21.03
C ASP A 508 18.58 24.53 -20.41
N THR A 509 17.86 23.54 -20.95
CA THR A 509 17.87 22.15 -20.47
C THR A 509 18.89 21.28 -21.21
N SER A 510 19.15 21.53 -22.50
CA SER A 510 20.14 20.76 -23.26
C SER A 510 21.57 20.96 -22.75
N GLY A 511 21.86 22.11 -22.12
CA GLY A 511 23.16 22.39 -21.49
C GLY A 511 23.50 21.52 -20.28
N LEU A 512 22.57 20.67 -19.82
CA LEU A 512 22.81 19.74 -18.71
C LEU A 512 23.66 18.53 -19.10
N PHE A 513 23.72 18.20 -20.39
CA PHE A 513 24.53 17.10 -20.91
C PHE A 513 25.91 17.63 -21.31
N PHE A 514 26.98 16.94 -20.87
CA PHE A 514 28.33 17.31 -21.29
C PHE A 514 28.53 16.97 -22.77
N THR A 515 29.49 17.64 -23.43
CA THR A 515 29.81 17.37 -24.84
C THR A 515 30.21 15.91 -25.07
N SER A 516 30.81 15.23 -24.08
CA SER A 516 31.10 13.80 -24.14
C SER A 516 29.83 12.95 -24.22
N ASP A 517 28.84 13.26 -23.37
CA ASP A 517 27.57 12.55 -23.32
C ASP A 517 26.79 12.77 -24.62
N MET A 518 26.90 13.98 -25.20
CA MET A 518 26.34 14.32 -26.50
C MET A 518 26.93 13.49 -27.65
N MET A 519 28.24 13.27 -27.66
CA MET A 519 28.88 12.42 -28.67
C MET A 519 28.39 10.97 -28.57
N VAL A 520 28.31 10.43 -27.36
CA VAL A 520 27.76 9.08 -27.11
C VAL A 520 26.28 9.01 -27.52
N LEU A 521 25.49 10.04 -27.22
CA LEU A 521 24.09 10.10 -27.65
C LEU A 521 24.00 10.07 -29.17
N LEU A 522 24.83 10.82 -29.90
CA LEU A 522 24.85 10.82 -31.36
C LEU A 522 25.23 9.45 -31.95
N GLU A 523 26.18 8.74 -31.35
CA GLU A 523 26.52 7.36 -31.72
C GLU A 523 25.30 6.44 -31.56
N ILE A 524 24.60 6.53 -30.42
CA ILE A 524 23.39 5.75 -30.15
C ILE A 524 22.28 6.11 -31.16
N LEU A 525 22.04 7.41 -31.41
CA LEU A 525 21.03 7.86 -32.36
C LEU A 525 21.33 7.34 -33.77
N LEU A 526 22.57 7.45 -34.23
CA LEU A 526 22.96 6.97 -35.56
C LEU A 526 22.77 5.45 -35.67
N ARG A 527 23.17 4.68 -34.64
CA ARG A 527 22.93 3.23 -34.57
C ARG A 527 21.44 2.91 -34.67
N GLN A 528 20.63 3.49 -33.80
CA GLN A 528 19.18 3.23 -33.76
C GLN A 528 18.46 3.62 -35.05
N ILE A 529 18.78 4.78 -35.62
CA ILE A 529 18.16 5.23 -36.88
C ILE A 529 18.56 4.31 -38.05
N THR A 530 19.76 3.73 -38.00
CA THR A 530 20.26 2.84 -39.06
C THR A 530 19.66 1.44 -38.97
N ASP A 531 19.54 0.90 -37.75
CA ASP A 531 19.09 -0.47 -37.47
C ASP A 531 17.56 -0.61 -37.55
N LEU A 532 16.80 0.46 -37.28
CA LEU A 532 15.34 0.43 -37.33
C LEU A 532 14.79 0.47 -38.76
N ASN A 533 13.79 -0.38 -39.00
CA ASN A 533 13.09 -0.47 -40.27
C ASN A 533 12.15 0.74 -40.52
N PRO A 534 11.83 1.03 -41.79
CA PRO A 534 10.72 1.90 -42.16
C PRO A 534 9.41 1.53 -41.46
N GLY A 535 8.59 2.53 -41.12
CA GLY A 535 7.32 2.34 -40.42
C GLY A 535 7.40 2.22 -38.90
N ASN A 536 8.60 2.03 -38.31
CA ASN A 536 8.75 1.99 -36.87
C ASN A 536 8.67 3.41 -36.26
N GLN A 537 7.69 3.63 -35.38
CA GLN A 537 7.47 4.92 -34.70
C GLN A 537 8.69 5.40 -33.89
N LEU A 538 9.51 4.48 -33.36
CA LEU A 538 10.73 4.84 -32.64
C LEU A 538 11.76 5.51 -33.55
N ARG A 539 11.85 5.09 -34.83
CA ARG A 539 12.77 5.68 -35.81
C ARG A 539 12.45 7.16 -36.02
N THR A 540 11.17 7.50 -36.12
CA THR A 540 10.70 8.89 -36.24
C THR A 540 11.02 9.72 -34.99
N GLN A 541 10.92 9.12 -33.82
CA GLN A 541 11.25 9.77 -32.55
C GLN A 541 12.75 10.04 -32.43
N TYR A 542 13.62 9.08 -32.79
CA TYR A 542 15.06 9.29 -32.83
C TYR A 542 15.48 10.36 -33.85
N LEU A 543 14.86 10.40 -35.04
CA LEU A 543 15.08 11.46 -36.02
C LEU A 543 14.64 12.84 -35.48
N SER A 544 13.53 12.87 -34.73
CA SER A 544 13.06 14.10 -34.08
C SER A 544 14.02 14.57 -32.99
N LEU A 545 14.57 13.65 -32.20
CA LEU A 545 15.59 13.94 -31.21
C LEU A 545 16.87 14.47 -31.86
N LEU A 546 17.35 13.85 -32.94
CA LEU A 546 18.51 14.31 -33.70
C LEU A 546 18.32 15.76 -34.20
N ARG A 547 17.12 16.08 -34.73
CA ARG A 547 16.79 17.45 -35.14
C ARG A 547 16.84 18.45 -33.97
N LEU A 548 16.36 18.05 -32.79
CA LEU A 548 16.40 18.90 -31.59
C LEU A 548 17.83 19.12 -31.10
N VAL A 549 18.67 18.08 -31.12
CA VAL A 549 20.11 18.18 -30.84
C VAL A 549 20.75 19.22 -31.77
N PHE A 550 20.51 19.15 -33.08
CA PHE A 550 21.04 20.16 -34.02
C PHE A 550 20.53 21.59 -33.76
N THR A 551 19.33 21.74 -33.23
CA THR A 551 18.70 23.05 -33.02
C THR A 551 19.22 23.73 -31.75
N ASN A 552 19.37 22.96 -30.67
CA ASN A 552 19.54 23.49 -29.32
C ASN A 552 20.92 23.25 -28.71
N THR A 553 21.82 22.56 -29.40
CA THR A 553 23.21 22.34 -28.96
C THR A 553 24.22 23.02 -29.88
N ASP A 554 25.49 23.00 -29.47
CA ASP A 554 26.68 23.44 -30.21
C ASP A 554 27.19 22.38 -31.21
N TYR A 555 26.33 21.43 -31.63
CA TYR A 555 26.68 20.33 -32.54
C TYR A 555 27.55 20.73 -33.74
N PHE A 556 27.21 21.85 -34.40
CA PHE A 556 27.91 22.29 -35.61
C PHE A 556 29.33 22.83 -35.38
N GLU A 557 29.75 23.03 -34.12
CA GLU A 557 31.12 23.38 -33.78
C GLU A 557 32.04 22.15 -33.82
N HIS A 558 31.60 21.04 -33.24
CA HIS A 558 32.40 19.81 -33.17
C HIS A 558 32.13 18.81 -34.30
N LYS A 559 30.94 18.86 -34.93
CA LYS A 559 30.54 18.06 -36.12
C LYS A 559 30.82 16.56 -35.99
N HIS A 560 30.60 16.01 -34.79
CA HIS A 560 30.85 14.60 -34.52
C HIS A 560 29.94 13.72 -35.41
N LEU A 561 30.52 12.71 -36.08
CA LEU A 561 29.86 11.79 -37.01
C LEU A 561 29.08 12.45 -38.17
N PHE A 562 29.39 13.70 -38.52
CA PHE A 562 28.59 14.46 -39.48
C PHE A 562 28.43 13.75 -40.84
N SER A 563 29.51 13.22 -41.40
CA SER A 563 29.47 12.52 -42.70
C SER A 563 28.59 11.26 -42.66
N GLU A 564 28.61 10.50 -41.57
CA GLU A 564 27.83 9.28 -41.43
C GLU A 564 26.35 9.60 -41.23
N ILE A 565 26.05 10.61 -40.41
CA ILE A 565 24.69 11.12 -40.21
C ILE A 565 24.13 11.65 -41.52
N GLU A 566 24.90 12.44 -42.28
CA GLU A 566 24.49 12.97 -43.58
C GLU A 566 24.17 11.85 -44.58
N LEU A 567 25.02 10.82 -44.66
CA LEU A 567 24.78 9.65 -45.51
C LEU A 567 23.50 8.91 -45.10
N CYS A 568 23.28 8.73 -43.79
CA CYS A 568 22.09 8.08 -43.25
C CYS A 568 20.82 8.88 -43.57
N LEU A 569 20.83 10.21 -43.37
CA LEU A 569 19.72 11.10 -43.70
C LEU A 569 19.42 11.09 -45.22
N LYS A 570 20.46 11.15 -46.07
CA LYS A 570 20.30 11.06 -47.54
C LYS A 570 19.76 9.70 -48.00
N ARG A 571 20.05 8.61 -47.27
CA ARG A 571 19.47 7.29 -47.51
C ARG A 571 17.96 7.33 -47.22
N ILE A 572 17.58 7.82 -46.04
CA ILE A 572 16.17 7.87 -45.59
C ILE A 572 15.34 8.79 -46.49
N GLU A 573 15.87 9.93 -46.92
CA GLU A 573 15.16 10.85 -47.82
C GLU A 573 14.76 10.21 -49.16
N LYS A 574 15.51 9.20 -49.61
CA LYS A 574 15.29 8.45 -50.86
C LYS A 574 14.43 7.19 -50.67
N GLU A 575 13.96 6.90 -49.47
CA GLU A 575 13.04 5.78 -49.24
C GLU A 575 11.66 6.13 -49.85
N ASP A 576 11.20 5.33 -50.82
CA ASP A 576 9.93 5.54 -51.54
C ASP A 576 8.74 4.82 -50.88
N GLU A 577 8.95 4.15 -49.75
CA GLU A 577 7.93 3.37 -49.04
C GLU A 577 6.90 4.29 -48.36
N ALA A 578 5.61 3.94 -48.42
CA ALA A 578 4.56 4.74 -47.76
C ALA A 578 4.74 4.82 -46.23
N GLU A 579 5.33 3.78 -45.65
CA GLU A 579 5.61 3.66 -44.21
C GLU A 579 6.76 4.57 -43.75
N SER A 580 7.66 4.99 -44.65
CA SER A 580 8.76 5.93 -44.34
C SER A 580 8.36 7.40 -44.49
N ALA A 581 7.12 7.71 -44.86
CA ALA A 581 6.68 9.07 -45.20
C ALA A 581 6.90 10.08 -44.06
N HIS A 582 6.63 9.68 -42.81
CA HIS A 582 6.86 10.51 -41.63
C HIS A 582 8.36 10.77 -41.39
N ASP A 583 9.20 9.75 -41.53
CA ASP A 583 10.64 9.87 -41.38
C ASP A 583 11.22 10.80 -42.45
N CYS A 584 10.83 10.61 -43.71
CA CYS A 584 11.19 11.47 -44.83
C CYS A 584 10.79 12.93 -44.58
N GLN A 585 9.62 13.17 -43.98
CA GLN A 585 9.16 14.52 -43.65
C GLN A 585 10.06 15.17 -42.57
N VAL A 586 10.48 14.42 -41.55
CA VAL A 586 11.40 14.91 -40.52
C VAL A 586 12.78 15.20 -41.12
N VAL A 587 13.30 14.29 -41.96
CA VAL A 587 14.59 14.46 -42.63
C VAL A 587 14.60 15.68 -43.57
N ARG A 588 13.55 15.87 -44.37
CA ARG A 588 13.41 17.08 -45.21
C ARG A 588 13.37 18.36 -44.38
N LYS A 589 12.77 18.33 -43.20
CA LYS A 589 12.81 19.46 -42.26
C LYS A 589 14.24 19.73 -41.75
N ILE A 590 15.02 18.68 -41.48
CA ILE A 590 16.44 18.81 -41.10
C ILE A 590 17.23 19.49 -42.23
N PHE A 591 17.14 18.99 -43.45
CA PHE A 591 17.88 19.56 -44.58
C PHE A 591 17.47 21.01 -44.89
N THR A 592 16.17 21.35 -44.79
CA THR A 592 15.73 22.73 -45.00
C THR A 592 16.17 23.67 -43.87
N GLN A 593 16.06 23.25 -42.61
CA GLN A 593 16.43 24.05 -41.46
C GLN A 593 17.95 24.31 -41.39
N PHE A 594 18.78 23.33 -41.77
CA PHE A 594 20.23 23.38 -41.63
C PHE A 594 20.98 23.36 -42.97
N HIS A 595 20.35 23.84 -44.05
CA HIS A 595 20.88 23.80 -45.42
C HIS A 595 22.32 24.31 -45.55
N THR A 596 22.71 25.36 -44.81
CA THR A 596 24.06 25.93 -44.82
C THR A 596 25.16 24.96 -44.41
N HIS A 597 24.82 23.94 -43.62
CA HIS A 597 25.77 22.95 -43.13
C HIS A 597 25.81 21.67 -43.98
N PHE A 598 24.72 21.37 -44.72
CA PHE A 598 24.57 20.18 -45.57
C PHE A 598 24.78 20.46 -47.08
N SER A 599 25.27 21.66 -47.43
CA SER A 599 25.52 22.09 -48.81
C SER A 599 26.84 21.60 -49.39
#